data_AF-S9PXK2-F1
#
_entry.id   AF-S9PXK2-F1
#
_cell.length_a   1.000
_cell.length_b   1.000
_cell.length_c   1.000
_cell.angle_alpha   90.00
_cell.angle_beta   90.00
_cell.angle_gamma   90.00
#
_symmetry.space_group_name_H-M   'P 1'
#
loop_
_entity.id
_entity.type
_entity.pdbx_description
1 polymer ?
#
loop_
_entity_poly.entity_id
_entity_poly.type
_entity_poly.pdbx_seq_one_letter_code
_entity_poly.pdbx_strand_id
1 'polypeptide(L)'
;MSSTPSLDLSNIQWRMPEWVQSVGGLRTENVLDYFSFSPFYDHKSNNQMLKMQSQFNALDLGDLNNHLRRLTGTQFVVTQERPPFLWIIQKQHRLNEQEVRPLNTYFVCNENIYMAPNAYTLLATRMLNATHSLQTALKKIENMPQYHPQEGYTYPQKISDNSSSHIKDPQESDNKETAAVDDNADNTFSTEDFSVVRAFMKSLHSFPNPTNP
;
A
#
# COMPACT_ATOMS: atom_id res chain seq x y z
N MET A 1 -13.55 19.67 29.12
CA MET A 1 -13.92 18.32 28.67
C MET A 1 -12.79 17.82 27.79
N SER A 2 -11.94 16.93 28.31
CA SER A 2 -10.82 16.36 27.56
C SER A 2 -11.38 15.45 26.47
N SER A 3 -11.22 15.84 25.20
CA SER A 3 -11.48 14.96 24.07
C SER A 3 -10.50 13.79 24.17
N THR A 4 -10.99 12.63 24.60
CA THR A 4 -10.26 11.37 24.42
C THR A 4 -9.87 11.26 22.95
N PRO A 5 -8.60 10.97 22.61
CA PRO A 5 -8.20 10.81 21.22
C PRO A 5 -9.07 9.69 20.63
N SER A 6 -9.90 10.03 19.66
CA SER A 6 -10.68 9.04 18.90
C SER A 6 -9.67 8.13 18.21
N LEU A 7 -9.61 6.86 18.63
CA LEU A 7 -8.79 5.86 18.00
C LEU A 7 -9.18 5.80 16.52
N ASP A 8 -8.22 5.98 15.62
CA ASP A 8 -8.49 5.85 14.19
C ASP A 8 -8.68 4.37 13.85
N LEU A 9 -9.93 4.00 13.60
CA LEU A 9 -10.32 2.63 13.26
C LEU A 9 -10.07 2.31 11.77
N SER A 10 -9.66 3.27 10.96
CA SER A 10 -9.52 3.06 9.51
C SER A 10 -8.36 2.15 9.12
N ASN A 11 -7.31 2.10 9.96
CA ASN A 11 -6.06 1.39 9.70
C ASN A 11 -5.92 0.08 10.50
N ILE A 12 -6.96 -0.33 11.24
CA ILE A 12 -6.93 -1.54 12.05
C ILE A 12 -7.74 -2.66 11.40
N GLN A 13 -7.31 -3.89 11.66
CA GLN A 13 -8.11 -5.09 11.45
C GLN A 13 -8.39 -5.75 12.79
N TRP A 14 -9.55 -6.41 12.90
CA TRP A 14 -9.95 -7.13 14.09
C TRP A 14 -10.38 -8.56 13.73
N ARG A 15 -10.07 -9.52 14.60
CA ARG A 15 -10.53 -10.91 14.48
C ARG A 15 -10.63 -11.56 15.85
N MET A 16 -11.55 -12.50 15.99
CA MET A 16 -11.71 -13.35 17.17
C MET A 16 -11.94 -14.81 16.73
N PRO A 17 -10.85 -15.56 16.42
CA PRO A 17 -10.95 -16.92 15.90
C PRO A 17 -11.59 -17.90 16.89
N GLU A 18 -11.42 -17.69 18.20
CA GLU A 18 -12.00 -18.56 19.25
C GLU A 18 -13.53 -18.61 19.17
N TRP A 19 -14.17 -17.48 18.87
CA TRP A 19 -15.62 -17.42 18.71
C TRP A 19 -16.08 -18.12 17.42
N VAL A 20 -15.34 -17.95 16.32
CA VAL A 20 -15.71 -18.60 15.05
C VAL A 20 -15.59 -20.12 15.16
N GLN A 21 -14.58 -20.61 15.87
CA GLN A 21 -14.39 -22.04 16.13
C GLN A 21 -15.51 -22.62 17.00
N SER A 22 -15.97 -21.91 18.03
CA SER A 22 -17.04 -22.41 18.91
C SER A 22 -18.39 -22.53 18.20
N VAL A 23 -18.67 -21.66 17.22
CA VAL A 23 -19.90 -21.66 16.42
C VAL A 23 -19.80 -22.58 15.19
N GLY A 24 -18.62 -23.12 14.88
CA GLY A 24 -18.42 -24.02 13.74
C GLY A 24 -18.39 -23.30 12.39
N GLY A 25 -17.93 -22.04 12.36
CA GLY A 25 -17.76 -21.24 11.14
C GLY A 25 -18.74 -20.06 11.00
N LEU A 26 -18.34 -19.10 10.17
CA LEU A 26 -19.16 -17.93 9.86
C LEU A 26 -20.26 -18.24 8.84
N ARG A 27 -21.46 -17.73 9.12
CA ARG A 27 -22.69 -17.85 8.34
C ARG A 27 -23.38 -16.49 8.28
N THR A 28 -24.25 -16.29 7.30
CA THR A 28 -25.01 -15.03 7.18
C THR A 28 -25.81 -14.70 8.45
N GLU A 29 -26.35 -15.71 9.12
CA GLU A 29 -27.17 -15.53 10.33
C GLU A 29 -26.33 -15.06 11.53
N ASN A 30 -25.07 -15.50 11.63
CA ASN A 30 -24.22 -15.24 12.80
C ASN A 30 -23.19 -14.12 12.56
N VAL A 31 -23.01 -13.65 11.31
CA VAL A 31 -21.98 -12.66 10.97
C VAL A 31 -22.20 -11.31 11.66
N LEU A 32 -23.46 -10.91 11.88
CA LEU A 32 -23.79 -9.68 12.61
C LEU A 32 -23.51 -9.83 14.11
N ASP A 33 -23.68 -11.03 14.67
CA ASP A 33 -23.27 -11.31 16.05
C ASP A 33 -21.75 -11.29 16.19
N TYR A 34 -21.02 -11.87 15.23
CA TYR A 34 -19.57 -11.77 15.18
C TYR A 34 -19.10 -10.31 15.11
N PHE A 35 -19.74 -9.52 14.24
CA PHE A 35 -19.45 -8.09 14.10
C PHE A 35 -19.71 -7.31 15.40
N SER A 36 -20.65 -7.74 16.25
CA SER A 36 -20.96 -7.06 17.51
C SER A 36 -19.84 -7.10 18.56
N PHE A 37 -18.91 -8.06 18.45
CA PHE A 37 -17.71 -8.12 19.29
C PHE A 37 -16.58 -7.22 18.80
N SER A 38 -16.69 -6.71 17.58
CA SER A 38 -15.65 -5.88 16.98
C SER A 38 -15.70 -4.45 17.53
N PRO A 39 -14.55 -3.74 17.56
CA PRO A 39 -14.50 -2.33 17.96
C PRO A 39 -15.21 -1.39 16.98
N PHE A 40 -15.60 -1.90 15.80
CA PHE A 40 -16.37 -1.15 14.80
C PHE A 40 -17.86 -1.08 15.14
N TYR A 41 -18.32 -1.94 16.04
CA TYR A 41 -19.71 -2.00 16.44
C TYR A 41 -20.08 -0.84 17.37
N ASP A 42 -21.24 -0.25 17.11
CA ASP A 42 -21.79 0.82 17.95
C ASP A 42 -22.89 0.25 18.85
N HIS A 43 -22.64 0.23 20.17
CA HIS A 43 -23.62 -0.23 21.15
C HIS A 43 -24.87 0.67 21.25
N LYS A 44 -24.86 1.86 20.65
CA LYS A 44 -26.04 2.72 20.53
C LYS A 44 -26.87 2.42 19.28
N SER A 45 -26.48 1.44 18.46
CA SER A 45 -27.19 1.08 17.25
C SER A 45 -28.53 0.38 17.53
N ASN A 46 -29.43 0.48 16.56
CA ASN A 46 -30.72 -0.21 16.60
C ASN A 46 -30.55 -1.73 16.67
N ASN A 47 -29.48 -2.26 16.10
CA ASN A 47 -29.13 -3.68 16.21
C ASN A 47 -28.91 -4.11 17.66
N GLN A 48 -28.25 -3.28 18.48
CA GLN A 48 -28.01 -3.62 19.88
C GLN A 48 -29.33 -3.59 20.66
N MET A 49 -30.18 -2.60 20.39
CA MET A 49 -31.51 -2.53 21.00
C MET A 49 -32.35 -3.77 20.66
N LEU A 50 -32.40 -4.17 19.38
CA LEU A 50 -33.12 -5.37 18.95
C LEU A 50 -32.53 -6.66 19.54
N LYS A 51 -31.20 -6.75 19.64
CA LYS A 51 -30.50 -7.87 20.28
C LYS A 51 -30.91 -8.01 21.75
N MET A 52 -30.93 -6.90 22.49
CA MET A 52 -31.40 -6.89 23.89
C MET A 52 -32.88 -7.27 23.98
N GLN A 53 -33.74 -6.79 23.07
CA GLN A 53 -35.16 -7.14 23.08
C GLN A 53 -35.42 -8.62 22.78
N SER A 54 -34.69 -9.23 21.84
CA SER A 54 -34.86 -10.64 21.49
C SER A 54 -34.45 -11.58 22.64
N GLN A 55 -33.42 -11.22 23.41
CA GLN A 55 -33.01 -12.00 24.60
C GLN A 55 -34.12 -12.15 25.64
N PHE A 56 -35.00 -11.15 25.79
CA PHE A 56 -36.10 -11.19 26.75
C PHE A 56 -37.43 -11.68 26.14
N ASN A 57 -37.66 -11.45 24.85
CA ASN A 57 -38.96 -11.67 24.21
C ASN A 57 -39.00 -12.81 23.18
N ALA A 58 -37.92 -13.59 23.04
CA ALA A 58 -37.79 -14.66 22.05
C ALA A 58 -38.25 -14.23 20.64
N LEU A 59 -37.86 -13.02 20.24
CA LEU A 59 -38.20 -12.49 18.92
C LEU A 59 -37.45 -13.28 17.85
N ASP A 60 -38.19 -13.77 16.87
CA ASP A 60 -37.61 -14.40 15.68
C ASP A 60 -36.82 -13.36 14.87
N LEU A 61 -35.50 -13.49 14.90
CA LEU A 61 -34.57 -12.62 14.16
C LEU A 61 -34.52 -12.95 12.67
N GLY A 62 -35.23 -13.98 12.19
CA GLY A 62 -35.33 -14.31 10.76
C GLY A 62 -35.74 -13.10 9.91
N ASP A 63 -36.45 -12.15 10.51
CA ASP A 63 -36.94 -10.91 9.91
C ASP A 63 -36.24 -9.64 10.44
N LEU A 64 -34.95 -9.72 10.80
CA LEU A 64 -34.19 -8.58 11.34
C LEU A 64 -34.29 -7.32 10.45
N ASN A 65 -34.21 -7.49 9.13
CA ASN A 65 -34.34 -6.36 8.19
C ASN A 65 -35.70 -5.67 8.26
N ASN A 66 -36.79 -6.41 8.50
CA ASN A 66 -38.13 -5.84 8.62
C ASN A 66 -38.28 -5.05 9.93
N HIS A 67 -37.68 -5.53 11.03
CA HIS A 67 -37.63 -4.80 12.29
C HIS A 67 -36.80 -3.52 12.19
N LEU A 68 -35.64 -3.59 11.54
CA LEU A 68 -34.77 -2.43 11.31
C LEU A 68 -35.44 -1.37 10.43
N ARG A 69 -36.29 -1.76 9.47
CA ARG A 69 -37.01 -0.81 8.61
C ARG A 69 -37.96 0.10 9.37
N ARG A 70 -38.59 -0.40 10.44
CA ARG A 70 -39.53 0.33 11.30
C ARG A 70 -38.86 1.30 12.27
N LEU A 71 -37.54 1.18 12.43
CA LEU A 71 -36.76 1.99 13.35
C LEU A 71 -35.97 3.05 12.58
N THR A 72 -35.81 4.22 13.17
CA THR A 72 -34.94 5.28 12.66
C THR A 72 -33.65 5.32 13.49
N GLY A 73 -32.55 5.76 12.89
CA GLY A 73 -31.24 5.81 13.54
C GLY A 73 -30.17 4.94 12.90
N THR A 74 -29.10 4.69 13.66
CA THR A 74 -27.91 3.97 13.18
C THR A 74 -28.15 2.47 13.20
N GLN A 75 -27.90 1.83 12.07
CA GLN A 75 -28.06 0.39 11.91
C GLN A 75 -26.94 -0.21 11.05
N PHE A 76 -26.69 -1.49 11.30
CA PHE A 76 -25.76 -2.33 10.56
C PHE A 76 -26.56 -3.38 9.81
N VAL A 77 -26.36 -3.46 8.49
CA VAL A 77 -27.02 -4.42 7.62
C VAL A 77 -25.99 -5.15 6.79
N VAL A 78 -26.26 -6.42 6.48
CA VAL A 78 -25.48 -7.16 5.50
C VAL A 78 -26.00 -6.78 4.11
N THR A 79 -25.17 -6.11 3.31
CA THR A 79 -25.54 -5.66 1.95
C THR A 79 -25.22 -6.73 0.91
N GLN A 80 -24.09 -7.43 1.09
CA GLN A 80 -23.67 -8.50 0.19
C GLN A 80 -23.07 -9.65 1.00
N GLU A 81 -23.38 -10.86 0.55
CA GLU A 81 -22.91 -12.11 1.14
C GLU A 81 -22.29 -12.99 0.07
N ARG A 82 -21.13 -13.57 0.39
CA ARG A 82 -20.41 -14.58 -0.38
C ARG A 82 -19.85 -15.62 0.59
N PRO A 83 -20.72 -16.48 1.16
CA PRO A 83 -20.27 -17.54 2.06
C PRO A 83 -19.32 -18.51 1.35
N PRO A 84 -18.32 -19.08 2.04
CA PRO A 84 -17.97 -18.89 3.45
C PRO A 84 -16.93 -17.78 3.70
N PHE A 85 -16.54 -17.01 2.68
CA PHE A 85 -15.31 -16.20 2.74
C PHE A 85 -15.53 -14.71 2.98
N LEU A 86 -16.62 -14.13 2.43
CA LEU A 86 -16.79 -12.69 2.41
C LEU A 86 -18.22 -12.27 2.75
N TRP A 87 -18.34 -11.29 3.65
CA TRP A 87 -19.56 -10.54 3.89
C TRP A 87 -19.25 -9.05 3.92
N ILE A 88 -20.19 -8.25 3.39
CA ILE A 88 -20.10 -6.79 3.38
C ILE A 88 -21.19 -6.26 4.31
N ILE A 89 -20.75 -5.61 5.39
CA ILE A 89 -21.64 -4.97 6.37
C ILE A 89 -21.60 -3.47 6.13
N GLN A 90 -22.78 -2.86 6.01
CA GLN A 90 -22.92 -1.43 5.83
C GLN A 90 -23.50 -0.80 7.09
N LYS A 91 -22.77 0.16 7.64
CA LYS A 91 -23.31 1.10 8.62
C LYS A 91 -24.06 2.19 7.88
N GLN A 92 -25.30 2.37 8.26
CA GLN A 92 -26.19 3.32 7.64
C GLN A 92 -27.06 4.00 8.69
N HIS A 93 -27.45 5.23 8.43
CA HIS A 93 -28.36 5.99 9.26
C HIS A 93 -29.70 6.12 8.54
N ARG A 94 -30.73 5.49 9.10
CA ARG A 94 -32.08 5.50 8.56
C ARG A 94 -32.82 6.72 9.08
N LEU A 95 -33.28 7.57 8.15
CA LEU A 95 -34.08 8.76 8.47
C LEU A 95 -35.57 8.40 8.50
N ASN A 96 -36.01 7.63 7.50
CA ASN A 96 -37.39 7.19 7.29
C ASN A 96 -37.42 5.74 6.77
N GLU A 97 -38.61 5.15 6.60
CA GLU A 97 -38.74 3.78 6.07
C GLU A 97 -38.18 3.61 4.65
N GLN A 98 -38.20 4.67 3.84
CA GLN A 98 -37.70 4.68 2.47
C GLN A 98 -36.29 5.26 2.35
N GLU A 99 -35.92 6.16 3.25
CA GLU A 99 -34.69 6.94 3.13
C GLU A 99 -33.61 6.48 4.10
N VAL A 100 -32.47 6.10 3.54
CA VAL A 100 -31.32 5.59 4.28
C VAL A 100 -30.05 6.23 3.77
N ARG A 101 -29.27 6.81 4.68
CA ARG A 101 -27.96 7.39 4.40
C ARG A 101 -26.86 6.38 4.70
N PRO A 102 -26.11 5.87 3.70
CA PRO A 102 -24.95 5.04 3.96
C PRO A 102 -23.83 5.88 4.62
N LEU A 103 -23.19 5.33 5.64
CA LEU A 103 -22.10 6.01 6.36
C LEU A 103 -20.76 5.34 6.05
N ASN A 104 -20.61 4.08 6.43
CA ASN A 104 -19.35 3.34 6.32
C ASN A 104 -19.64 1.90 5.91
N THR A 105 -18.67 1.28 5.25
CA THR A 105 -18.73 -0.12 4.84
C THR A 105 -17.61 -0.88 5.53
N TYR A 106 -17.90 -2.09 5.98
CA TYR A 106 -16.98 -3.00 6.63
C TYR A 106 -16.94 -4.31 5.86
N PHE A 107 -15.74 -4.84 5.70
CA PHE A 107 -15.51 -6.13 5.08
C PHE A 107 -15.23 -7.16 6.16
N VAL A 108 -15.93 -8.29 6.08
CA VAL A 108 -15.62 -9.50 6.85
C VAL A 108 -15.04 -10.50 5.87
N CYS A 109 -13.71 -10.61 5.82
CA CYS A 109 -12.98 -11.46 4.90
C CYS A 109 -12.18 -12.51 5.68
N ASN A 110 -12.51 -13.79 5.50
CA ASN A 110 -11.86 -14.91 6.18
C ASN A 110 -11.74 -14.66 7.71
N GLU A 111 -12.85 -14.33 8.35
CA GLU A 111 -12.94 -14.00 9.79
C GLU A 111 -12.31 -12.66 10.20
N ASN A 112 -11.63 -11.93 9.31
CA ASN A 112 -11.06 -10.63 9.60
C ASN A 112 -12.05 -9.52 9.26
N ILE A 113 -12.23 -8.59 10.18
CA ILE A 113 -13.09 -7.42 10.02
C ILE A 113 -12.20 -6.19 9.86
N TYR A 114 -12.44 -5.42 8.80
CA TYR A 114 -11.78 -4.14 8.57
C TYR A 114 -12.72 -3.16 7.87
N MET A 115 -12.46 -1.87 8.08
CA MET A 115 -13.21 -0.81 7.41
C MET A 115 -12.79 -0.70 5.95
N ALA A 116 -13.77 -0.54 5.05
CA ALA A 116 -13.50 -0.26 3.65
C ALA A 116 -12.80 1.11 3.52
N PRO A 117 -11.65 1.19 2.82
CA PRO A 117 -10.96 2.46 2.65
C PRO A 117 -11.75 3.40 1.74
N ASN A 118 -11.70 4.70 2.03
CA ASN A 118 -12.20 5.70 1.11
C ASN A 118 -11.24 5.80 -0.09
N ALA A 119 -11.78 5.76 -1.30
CA ALA A 119 -11.00 5.88 -2.54
C ALA A 119 -10.14 7.15 -2.57
N TYR A 120 -10.68 8.28 -2.08
CA TYR A 120 -9.95 9.53 -2.01
C TYR A 120 -8.71 9.42 -1.13
N THR A 121 -8.86 8.89 0.09
CA THR A 121 -7.73 8.73 1.02
C THR A 121 -6.69 7.77 0.46
N LEU A 122 -7.10 6.68 -0.18
CA LEU A 122 -6.18 5.72 -0.79
C LEU A 122 -5.33 6.37 -1.89
N LEU A 123 -5.96 7.15 -2.77
CA LEU A 123 -5.27 7.86 -3.84
C LEU A 123 -4.35 8.94 -3.29
N ALA A 124 -4.82 9.74 -2.33
CA ALA A 124 -4.04 10.78 -1.69
C ALA A 124 -2.79 10.22 -1.00
N THR A 125 -2.91 9.11 -0.27
CA THR A 125 -1.76 8.44 0.37
C THR A 125 -0.77 7.92 -0.67
N ARG A 126 -1.23 7.31 -1.77
CA ARG A 126 -0.34 6.83 -2.84
C ARG A 126 0.40 7.98 -3.53
N MET A 127 -0.31 9.06 -3.83
CA MET A 127 0.28 10.27 -4.40
C MET A 127 1.33 10.88 -3.46
N LEU A 128 0.99 11.01 -2.17
CA LEU A 128 1.90 11.51 -1.15
C LEU A 128 3.18 10.66 -1.08
N ASN A 129 3.04 9.32 -1.08
CA ASN A 129 4.19 8.42 -1.04
C ASN A 129 5.10 8.57 -2.28
N ALA A 130 4.50 8.73 -3.47
CA ALA A 130 5.25 8.98 -4.70
C ALA A 130 6.01 10.31 -4.65
N THR A 131 5.33 11.40 -4.27
CA THR A 131 5.96 12.73 -4.10
C THR A 131 7.05 12.70 -3.04
N HIS A 132 6.81 12.02 -1.91
CA HIS A 132 7.80 11.88 -0.84
C HIS A 132 9.05 11.12 -1.31
N SER A 133 8.86 10.06 -2.11
CA SER A 133 9.97 9.30 -2.70
C SER A 133 10.79 10.16 -3.66
N LEU A 134 10.13 10.93 -4.53
CA LEU A 134 10.80 11.87 -5.45
C LEU A 134 11.55 12.97 -4.70
N GLN A 135 10.91 13.58 -3.69
CA GLN A 135 11.55 14.61 -2.87
C GLN A 135 12.78 14.06 -2.16
N THR A 136 12.70 12.83 -1.64
CA THR A 136 13.83 12.18 -0.97
C THR A 136 14.95 11.85 -1.95
N ALA A 137 14.62 11.39 -3.16
CA ALA A 137 15.61 11.13 -4.21
C ALA A 137 16.29 12.43 -4.67
N LEU A 138 15.52 13.49 -4.94
CA LEU A 138 16.05 14.80 -5.34
C LEU A 138 16.96 15.39 -4.26
N LYS A 139 16.55 15.39 -2.98
CA LYS A 139 17.39 15.86 -1.87
C LYS A 139 18.72 15.10 -1.74
N LYS A 140 18.74 13.82 -2.11
CA LYS A 140 19.97 13.02 -2.10
C LYS A 140 20.89 13.38 -3.28
N ILE A 141 20.32 13.63 -4.46
CA ILE A 141 21.07 13.93 -5.68
C ILE A 141 21.50 15.39 -5.74
N GLU A 142 20.77 16.32 -5.12
CA GLU A 142 21.01 17.77 -5.15
C GLU A 142 22.45 18.15 -4.79
N ASN A 143 23.05 17.46 -3.82
CA ASN A 143 24.42 17.73 -3.35
C ASN A 143 25.50 16.85 -4.01
N MET A 144 25.13 16.03 -5.00
CA MET A 144 26.04 15.08 -5.65
C MET A 144 26.82 15.66 -6.85
N PRO A 145 26.22 16.44 -7.77
CA PRO A 145 26.95 16.96 -8.92
C PRO A 145 27.82 18.15 -8.52
N GLN A 146 29.05 18.16 -8.99
CA GLN A 146 29.96 19.31 -8.91
C GLN A 146 29.92 20.02 -10.26
N TYR A 147 29.67 21.33 -10.28
CA TYR A 147 29.67 22.11 -11.52
C TYR A 147 30.98 22.88 -11.67
N HIS A 148 31.63 22.72 -12.82
CA HIS A 148 32.79 23.53 -13.23
C HIS A 148 32.50 24.19 -14.60
N PRO A 149 32.68 25.51 -14.78
CA PRO A 149 32.31 26.19 -16.02
C PRO A 149 32.99 25.67 -17.30
N GLN A 150 34.17 25.05 -17.19
CA GLN A 150 34.93 24.50 -18.33
C GLN A 150 34.57 23.04 -18.64
N GLU A 151 34.24 22.24 -17.62
CA GLU A 151 34.01 20.79 -17.74
C GLU A 151 32.52 20.41 -17.66
N GLY A 152 31.66 21.32 -17.21
CA GLY A 152 30.24 21.07 -16.98
C GLY A 152 29.95 20.41 -15.63
N TYR A 153 28.93 19.55 -15.59
CA TYR A 153 28.56 18.78 -14.40
C TYR A 153 29.36 17.49 -14.32
N THR A 154 30.10 17.30 -13.23
CA THR A 154 30.87 16.09 -12.93
C THR A 154 30.34 15.41 -11.66
N TYR A 155 30.45 14.08 -11.60
CA TYR A 155 30.11 13.30 -10.42
C TYR A 155 31.39 12.70 -9.83
N PRO A 156 31.71 12.93 -8.55
CA PRO A 156 32.91 12.38 -7.95
C PRO A 156 32.78 10.85 -7.84
N GLN A 157 33.42 10.12 -8.75
CA GLN A 157 33.55 8.67 -8.66
C GLN A 157 34.57 8.35 -7.57
N LYS A 158 34.12 7.69 -6.49
CA LYS A 158 35.06 6.95 -5.65
C LYS A 158 35.57 5.80 -6.51
N ILE A 159 36.83 5.85 -6.92
CA ILE A 159 37.49 4.76 -7.63
C ILE A 159 37.54 3.57 -6.67
N SER A 160 36.56 2.68 -6.80
CA SER A 160 36.63 1.31 -6.31
C SER A 160 36.44 0.43 -7.53
N ASP A 161 37.44 -0.39 -7.83
CA ASP A 161 37.63 -1.18 -9.06
C ASP A 161 36.59 -2.29 -9.30
N ASN A 162 35.31 -2.05 -9.03
CA ASN A 162 34.25 -3.03 -9.25
C ASN A 162 33.08 -2.42 -10.04
N SER A 163 33.15 -2.52 -11.36
CA SER A 163 31.95 -2.55 -12.20
C SER A 163 32.16 -3.39 -13.47
N SER A 164 32.16 -4.71 -13.28
CA SER A 164 31.55 -5.62 -14.24
C SER A 164 30.09 -5.87 -13.83
N SER A 165 29.14 -5.16 -14.43
CA SER A 165 27.83 -5.74 -14.75
C SER A 165 27.06 -4.84 -15.73
N HIS A 166 26.60 -5.48 -16.80
CA HIS A 166 25.81 -4.96 -17.90
C HIS A 166 24.63 -4.06 -17.49
N ILE A 167 24.58 -2.85 -18.05
CA ILE A 167 23.32 -2.20 -18.44
C ILE A 167 23.52 -1.68 -19.87
N LYS A 168 22.64 -2.10 -20.78
CA LYS A 168 22.56 -1.60 -22.16
C LYS A 168 21.81 -0.28 -22.11
N ASP A 169 22.47 0.83 -22.42
CA ASP A 169 21.79 2.10 -22.67
C ASP A 169 21.19 2.11 -24.10
N PRO A 170 19.95 2.61 -24.28
CA PRO A 170 19.45 3.06 -25.57
C PRO A 170 20.14 4.37 -25.95
N GLN A 171 20.50 4.50 -27.23
CA GLN A 171 21.06 5.72 -27.78
C GLN A 171 20.00 6.83 -27.81
N GLU A 172 20.30 7.97 -27.20
CA GLU A 172 19.69 9.25 -27.53
C GLU A 172 20.82 10.28 -27.69
N SER A 173 20.95 10.79 -28.91
CA SER A 173 21.99 11.70 -29.36
C SER A 173 21.60 13.14 -29.05
N ASP A 174 22.30 13.78 -28.12
CA ASP A 174 22.31 15.23 -28.00
C ASP A 174 23.69 15.76 -28.40
N ASN A 175 23.74 16.33 -29.61
CA ASN A 175 24.91 16.99 -30.18
C ASN A 175 25.21 18.28 -29.41
N LYS A 176 26.30 18.30 -28.63
CA LYS A 176 27.00 19.55 -28.32
C LYS A 176 28.31 19.59 -29.09
N GLU A 177 28.31 20.41 -30.14
CA GLU A 177 29.49 20.80 -30.92
C GLU A 177 30.56 21.41 -30.00
N THR A 178 31.64 20.66 -29.78
CA THR A 178 32.99 21.22 -29.61
C THR A 178 33.97 20.20 -30.20
N ALA A 179 34.12 20.23 -31.53
CA ALA A 179 35.16 19.49 -32.22
C ALA A 179 36.08 20.50 -32.93
N ALA A 180 37.17 20.86 -32.24
CA ALA A 180 38.40 21.27 -32.89
C ALA A 180 39.46 20.28 -32.42
N VAL A 181 39.53 19.13 -33.08
CA VAL A 181 40.64 18.19 -32.92
C VAL A 181 41.67 18.58 -33.97
N ASP A 182 42.84 19.00 -33.51
CA ASP A 182 44.00 19.34 -34.35
C ASP A 182 44.58 18.05 -34.97
N ASP A 183 44.97 18.11 -36.25
CA ASP A 183 45.37 16.96 -37.09
C ASP A 183 46.72 16.28 -36.68
N ASN A 184 47.29 16.65 -35.53
CA ASN A 184 48.55 16.09 -35.00
C ASN A 184 48.36 15.45 -33.61
N ALA A 185 47.44 14.49 -33.52
CA ALA A 185 47.08 13.83 -32.26
C ALA A 185 48.14 12.82 -31.74
N ASP A 186 49.15 12.45 -32.54
CA ASP A 186 50.14 11.40 -32.21
C ASP A 186 51.03 11.73 -30.98
N ASN A 187 51.09 13.00 -30.56
CA ASN A 187 51.83 13.44 -29.36
C ASN A 187 50.93 13.98 -28.25
N THR A 188 49.62 13.67 -28.26
CA THR A 188 48.70 14.10 -27.21
C THR A 188 48.50 12.99 -26.17
N PHE A 189 48.86 13.28 -24.91
CA PHE A 189 48.60 12.39 -23.78
C PHE A 189 47.09 12.35 -23.53
N SER A 190 46.43 11.35 -24.11
CA SER A 190 45.01 11.05 -23.92
C SER A 190 44.86 9.71 -23.20
N THR A 191 43.65 9.43 -22.71
CA THR A 191 43.25 8.43 -21.71
C THR A 191 43.44 6.95 -22.12
N GLU A 192 44.63 6.59 -22.60
CA GLU A 192 45.02 5.21 -22.88
C GLU A 192 45.30 4.40 -21.60
N ASP A 193 45.54 5.08 -20.47
CA ASP A 193 46.06 4.49 -19.23
C ASP A 193 45.22 3.35 -18.65
N PHE A 194 43.90 3.33 -18.89
CA PHE A 194 43.01 2.28 -18.36
C PHE A 194 42.64 1.20 -19.39
N SER A 195 43.02 1.35 -20.66
CA SER A 195 42.71 0.36 -21.71
C SER A 195 43.52 -0.92 -21.50
N VAL A 196 44.80 -0.78 -21.20
CA VAL A 196 45.72 -1.90 -20.92
C VAL A 196 45.32 -2.63 -19.64
N VAL A 197 44.98 -1.90 -18.58
CA VAL A 197 44.51 -2.48 -17.31
C VAL A 197 43.20 -3.25 -17.51
N ARG A 198 42.26 -2.68 -18.28
CA ARG A 198 40.99 -3.34 -18.62
C ARG A 198 41.20 -4.59 -19.47
N ALA A 199 42.11 -4.54 -20.44
CA ALA A 199 42.45 -5.69 -21.28
C ALA A 199 43.11 -6.81 -20.48
N PHE A 200 44.01 -6.45 -19.55
CA PHE A 200 44.67 -7.38 -18.64
C PHE A 200 43.66 -8.08 -17.71
N MET A 201 42.78 -7.33 -17.05
CA MET A 201 41.76 -7.90 -16.16
C MET A 201 40.73 -8.76 -16.92
N LYS A 202 40.32 -8.35 -18.13
CA LYS A 202 39.46 -9.17 -19.00
C LYS A 202 40.13 -10.48 -19.42
N SER A 203 41.45 -10.46 -19.66
CA SER A 203 42.23 -11.64 -19.97
C SER A 203 42.29 -12.61 -18.79
N LEU A 204 42.54 -12.10 -17.57
CA LEU A 204 42.54 -12.93 -16.35
C LEU A 204 41.20 -13.64 -16.08
N HIS A 205 40.07 -13.01 -16.43
CA HIS A 205 38.74 -13.62 -16.26
C HIS A 205 38.31 -14.54 -17.42
N SER A 206 39.00 -14.52 -18.57
CA SER A 206 38.66 -15.39 -19.72
C SER A 206 39.38 -16.74 -19.69
N PHE A 207 40.45 -16.87 -18.91
CA PHE A 207 41.09 -18.16 -18.66
C PHE A 207 40.32 -18.94 -17.57
N PRO A 208 39.85 -20.16 -17.84
CA PRO A 208 39.26 -20.99 -16.80
C PRO A 208 40.35 -21.36 -15.79
N ASN A 209 40.00 -21.30 -14.51
CA ASN A 209 40.86 -21.73 -13.40
C ASN A 209 41.44 -23.12 -13.70
N PRO A 210 42.77 -23.33 -13.70
CA PRO A 210 43.39 -24.63 -13.97
C PRO A 210 43.24 -25.63 -12.80
N THR A 211 42.20 -25.48 -11.99
CA THR A 211 41.92 -26.27 -10.78
C THR A 211 40.44 -26.65 -10.73
N ASN A 212 39.98 -27.33 -11.76
CA ASN A 212 38.95 -28.34 -11.56
C ASN A 212 39.28 -29.52 -12.51
N PRO A 213 39.44 -30.74 -11.98
CA PRO A 213 39.71 -31.92 -12.80
C PRO A 213 38.55 -32.24 -13.75
#